data_AF-A0A2C9ZKT3-F1
#
_entry.id   AF-A0A2C9ZKT3-F1
#
_cell.length_a   1.000
_cell.length_b   1.000
_cell.length_c   1.000
_cell.angle_alpha   90.00
_cell.angle_beta   90.00
_cell.angle_gamma   90.00
#
_symmetry.space_group_name_H-M   'P 1'
#
loop_
_entity.id
_entity.type
_entity.pdbx_description
1 polymer ?
#
loop_
_entity_poly.entity_id
_entity_poly.type
_entity_poly.pdbx_seq_one_letter_code
_entity_poly.pdbx_strand_id
1 'polypeptide(L)'
;MAESVPVRCPSCRREHRFTAPSYPCVCGAPVAPRLDPDGTVTPVTHRVWQDDWVTVRCASCGRRGEWPRPEVGCPCGVVLRVPVAE
;
A
#
# COMPACT_ATOMS: atom_id res chain seq x y z
N MET A 1 -9.59 -4.10 12.38
CA MET A 1 -9.69 -5.06 11.26
C MET A 1 -8.75 -4.57 10.18
N ALA A 2 -7.89 -5.45 9.65
CA ALA A 2 -7.00 -5.06 8.56
C ALA A 2 -7.84 -4.92 7.28
N GLU A 3 -7.79 -3.74 6.67
CA GLU A 3 -8.52 -3.46 5.44
C GLU A 3 -7.86 -4.29 4.31
N SER A 4 -8.68 -5.09 3.63
CA SER A 4 -8.23 -5.87 2.48
C SER A 4 -8.83 -5.26 1.23
N VAL A 5 -7.98 -4.87 0.27
CA VAL A 5 -8.41 -4.28 -0.99
C VAL A 5 -8.20 -5.25 -2.15
N PRO A 6 -9.14 -5.30 -3.10
CA PRO A 6 -8.93 -6.01 -4.34
C PRO A 6 -7.97 -5.21 -5.24
N VAL A 7 -6.91 -5.86 -5.70
CA VAL A 7 -5.88 -5.32 -6.58
C VAL A 7 -5.94 -6.08 -7.88
N ARG A 8 -6.37 -5.42 -8.95
CA ARG A 8 -6.49 -6.05 -10.26
C ARG A 8 -5.26 -5.78 -11.11
N CYS A 9 -4.64 -6.83 -11.62
CA CYS A 9 -3.51 -6.71 -12.54
C CYS A 9 -3.97 -6.17 -13.90
N PRO A 10 -3.43 -5.05 -14.43
CA PRO A 10 -3.80 -4.56 -15.76
C PRO A 10 -3.31 -5.47 -16.90
N SER A 11 -2.27 -6.28 -16.68
CA SER A 11 -1.70 -7.17 -17.69
C SER A 11 -2.49 -8.48 -17.84
N CYS A 12 -2.71 -9.23 -16.75
CA CYS A 12 -3.44 -10.51 -16.78
C CYS A 12 -4.89 -10.44 -16.30
N ARG A 13 -5.34 -9.26 -15.85
CA ARG A 13 -6.70 -8.97 -15.33
C ARG A 13 -7.13 -9.78 -14.10
N ARG A 14 -6.19 -10.48 -13.48
CA ARG A 14 -6.39 -11.26 -12.25
C ARG A 14 -6.53 -10.35 -11.04
N GLU A 15 -7.44 -10.71 -10.14
CA GLU A 15 -7.66 -10.02 -8.87
C GLU A 15 -6.82 -10.67 -7.77
N HIS A 16 -6.17 -9.83 -6.98
CA HIS A 16 -5.38 -10.18 -5.80
C HIS A 16 -5.97 -9.48 -4.58
N ARG A 17 -5.95 -10.11 -3.41
CA ARG A 17 -6.30 -9.44 -2.16
C ARG A 17 -5.03 -9.01 -1.47
N PHE A 18 -4.90 -7.72 -1.19
CA PHE A 18 -3.81 -7.18 -0.42
C PHE A 18 -4.32 -6.62 0.91
N THR A 19 -3.62 -6.96 1.99
CA THR A 19 -3.93 -6.50 3.34
C THR A 19 -2.75 -5.70 3.85
N ALA A 20 -2.98 -4.43 4.20
CA ALA A 20 -1.92 -3.58 4.72
C ALA A 20 -1.44 -4.10 6.09
N PRO A 21 -0.12 -4.27 6.28
CA PRO A 21 0.42 -4.54 7.60
C PRO A 21 0.27 -3.31 8.50
N SER A 22 -0.03 -3.55 9.78
CA SER A 22 -0.01 -2.52 10.81
C SER A 22 1.38 -2.44 11.44
N TYR A 23 1.93 -1.24 11.51
CA TYR A 23 3.21 -0.97 12.15
C TYR A 23 3.03 -0.19 13.46
N PRO A 24 3.88 -0.40 14.47
CA PRO A 24 3.82 0.39 15.70
C PRO A 24 4.33 1.81 15.46
N CYS A 25 3.51 2.81 15.80
CA CYS A 25 3.96 4.20 15.86
C CYS A 25 4.84 4.43 17.11
N VAL A 26 5.61 5.52 17.12
CA VAL A 26 6.41 5.95 18.29
C VAL A 26 5.57 6.18 19.55
N CYS A 27 4.27 6.44 19.42
CA CYS A 27 3.35 6.56 20.56
C CYS A 27 2.78 5.21 21.03
N GLY A 28 3.13 4.10 20.38
CA GLY A 28 2.59 2.76 20.65
C GLY A 28 1.28 2.43 19.93
N ALA A 29 0.63 3.39 19.28
CA ALA A 29 -0.57 3.13 18.50
C ALA A 29 -0.24 2.40 17.18
N PRO A 30 -1.01 1.38 16.78
CA PRO A 30 -0.85 0.75 15.48
C PRO A 30 -1.26 1.72 14.37
N VAL A 31 -0.38 1.89 13.38
CA VAL A 31 -0.63 2.69 12.17
C VAL A 31 -0.55 1.79 10.95
N ALA A 32 -1.49 1.94 10.04
CA ALA A 32 -1.49 1.25 8.76
C ALA A 32 -1.77 2.28 7.66
N PRO A 33 -1.12 2.19 6.50
CA PRO A 33 -1.47 3.01 5.36
C PRO A 33 -2.93 2.74 4.99
N ARG A 34 -3.69 3.80 4.73
CA ARG A 34 -5.05 3.65 4.18
C ARG A 34 -4.93 3.22 2.74
N LEU A 35 -5.49 2.08 2.42
CA LEU A 35 -5.53 1.58 1.05
C LEU A 35 -6.70 2.26 0.34
N ASP A 36 -6.50 2.65 -0.92
CA ASP A 36 -7.52 3.31 -1.73
C ASP A 36 -8.07 2.31 -2.76
N PRO A 37 -9.19 1.61 -2.48
CA PRO A 37 -9.68 0.54 -3.36
C PRO A 37 -10.13 1.04 -4.74
N ASP A 38 -10.51 2.31 -4.84
CA ASP A 38 -10.92 2.98 -6.08
C ASP A 38 -9.71 3.56 -6.86
N GLY A 39 -8.52 3.51 -6.26
CA GLY A 39 -7.31 4.07 -6.83
C GLY A 39 -6.78 3.27 -8.01
N THR A 40 -6.04 3.95 -8.89
CA THR A 40 -5.47 3.30 -10.08
C THR A 40 -4.25 2.47 -9.71
N VAL A 41 -4.40 1.14 -9.76
CA VAL A 41 -3.30 0.19 -9.62
C VAL A 41 -2.30 0.38 -10.76
N THR A 42 -1.06 0.73 -10.42
CA THR A 42 -0.01 0.98 -11.41
C THR A 42 1.04 -0.13 -11.36
N PRO A 43 1.41 -0.73 -12.50
CA PRO A 43 2.50 -1.70 -12.54
C PRO A 43 3.83 -1.00 -12.25
N VAL A 44 4.65 -1.63 -11.39
CA VAL A 44 6.00 -1.18 -11.08
C VAL A 44 6.92 -1.58 -12.23
N THR A 45 7.07 -0.68 -13.19
CA THR A 45 8.04 -0.84 -14.29
C THR A 45 9.39 -0.23 -13.95
N HIS A 46 9.41 0.80 -13.10
CA HIS A 46 10.62 1.49 -12.65
C HIS A 46 10.54 1.70 -11.12
N ARG A 47 11.50 1.12 -10.39
CA ARG A 47 11.70 1.38 -8.96
C ARG A 47 12.51 2.65 -8.80
N VAL A 48 11.83 3.76 -8.52
CA VAL A 48 12.48 4.99 -8.06
C VAL A 48 12.32 5.07 -6.55
N TRP A 49 13.41 5.37 -5.84
CA TRP A 49 13.45 5.33 -4.37
C TRP A 49 12.41 6.24 -3.72
N GLN A 50 12.04 7.34 -4.39
CA GLN A 50 11.03 8.30 -3.92
C GLN A 50 9.58 7.78 -4.00
N ASP A 51 9.28 6.82 -4.88
CA ASP A 51 7.91 6.28 -5.05
C ASP A 51 7.69 5.01 -4.21
N ASP A 52 8.72 4.59 -3.47
CA ASP A 52 8.70 3.41 -2.60
C ASP A 52 8.17 3.70 -1.20
N TRP A 53 7.96 4.97 -0.83
CA TRP A 53 7.54 5.36 0.51
C TRP A 53 6.19 6.09 0.50
N VAL A 54 5.33 5.73 1.45
CA VAL A 54 4.03 6.37 1.73
C VAL A 54 4.09 7.03 3.10
N THR A 55 3.64 8.28 3.17
CA THR A 55 3.48 8.97 4.43
C THR A 55 2.12 8.63 5.05
N VAL A 56 2.13 8.04 6.25
CA VAL A 56 0.92 7.69 7.00
C VAL A 56 0.83 8.56 8.25
N ARG A 57 -0.33 9.19 8.45
CA ARG A 57 -0.59 9.97 9.65
C ARG A 57 -1.18 9.09 10.76
N CYS A 58 -0.58 9.13 11.94
CA CYS A 58 -1.13 8.48 13.13
C CYS A 58 -2.39 9.23 13.59
N ALA A 59 -3.53 8.53 13.67
CA ALA A 59 -4.77 9.11 14.21
C ALA A 59 -4.70 9.42 15.71
N SER A 60 -3.78 8.79 16.45
CA SER A 60 -3.63 8.98 17.90
C SER A 60 -2.75 10.18 18.25
N CYS A 61 -1.54 10.28 17.67
CA CYS A 61 -0.59 11.36 17.99
C CYS A 61 -0.43 12.42 16.88
N GLY A 62 -1.03 12.20 15.71
CA GLY A 62 -0.96 13.13 14.58
C GLY A 62 0.35 13.12 13.80
N ARG A 63 1.37 12.35 14.23
CA ARG A 63 2.66 12.27 13.52
C ARG A 63 2.54 11.58 12.17
N ARG A 64 3.36 12.02 11.23
CA ARG A 64 3.55 11.41 9.91
C ARG A 64 4.74 10.45 9.99
N GLY A 65 4.52 9.19 9.63
CA GLY A 65 5.58 8.18 9.51
C GLY A 65 5.67 7.71 8.06
N GLU A 66 6.88 7.48 7.60
CA GLU A 66 7.15 6.95 6.26
C GLU A 66 7.24 5.43 6.34
N TRP A 67 6.45 4.76 5.51
CA TRP A 67 6.40 3.30 5.43
C TRP A 67 6.57 2.85 3.99
N PRO A 68 7.11 1.64 3.75
CA PRO A 68 7.24 1.12 2.41
C PRO A 68 5.85 0.99 1.76
N ARG A 69 5.75 1.42 0.50
CA ARG A 69 4.53 1.41 -0.27
C ARG A 69 4.10 -0.05 -0.49
N PRO A 70 2.82 -0.37 -0.26
CA PRO A 70 2.36 -1.74 -0.44
C PRO A 70 2.46 -2.20 -1.90
N GLU A 71 3.13 -3.34 -2.10
CA GLU A 71 3.36 -3.96 -3.41
C GLU A 71 2.77 -5.38 -3.45
N VAL A 72 2.18 -5.76 -4.60
CA VAL A 72 1.65 -7.10 -4.86
C VAL A 72 2.40 -7.72 -6.04
N GLY A 73 3.09 -8.82 -5.80
CA GLY A 73 3.64 -9.65 -6.86
C GLY A 73 2.55 -10.46 -7.54
N CYS A 74 2.31 -10.21 -8.82
CA CYS A 74 1.40 -11.02 -9.62
C CYS A 74 2.17 -12.19 -10.25
N PRO A 75 1.62 -13.42 -10.27
CA PRO A 75 2.31 -14.60 -10.82
C PRO A 75 2.59 -14.52 -12.33
N CYS A 76 2.09 -13.51 -13.04
CA CYS A 76 2.49 -13.24 -14.42
C CYS A 76 3.84 -12.52 -14.55
N GLY A 77 4.49 -12.16 -13.43
CA GLY A 77 5.81 -11.52 -13.41
C GLY A 77 5.79 -9.99 -13.25
N VAL A 78 4.61 -9.37 -13.14
CA VAL A 78 4.51 -7.93 -12.84
C VAL A 78 4.33 -7.69 -11.34
N VAL A 79 4.94 -6.63 -10.82
CA VAL A 79 4.67 -6.12 -9.48
C VAL A 79 3.70 -4.96 -9.59
N LEU A 80 2.67 -4.94 -8.76
CA LEU A 80 1.62 -3.93 -8.74
C LEU A 80 1.77 -3.07 -7.50
N ARG A 81 1.77 -1.75 -7.67
CA ARG A 81 1.69 -0.82 -6.54
C ARG A 81 0.24 -0.68 -6.11
N VAL A 82 -0.01 -0.94 -4.83
CA VAL A 82 -1.33 -0.76 -4.25
C VAL A 82 -1.54 0.74 -4.00
N PRO A 83 -2.63 1.32 -4.52
CA PRO A 83 -2.98 2.71 -4.25
C PRO A 83 -3.27 2.92 -2.77
N VAL A 84 -2.80 4.04 -2.24
CA VAL A 84 -2.95 4.44 -0.84
C VAL A 84 -3.57 5.83 -0.81
N ALA A 85 -4.51 6.04 0.11
CA ALA A 85 -5.11 7.34 0.37
C ALA A 85 -4.23 8.11 1.37
N GLU A 86 -4.04 9.40 1.12
CA GLU A 86 -3.27 10.35 1.96
C GLU A 86 -4.02 10.86 3.20
#